data_AF-A0A6L6YJ19-F1
#
_entry.id   AF-A0A6L6YJ19-F1
#
_cell.length_a   1.000
_cell.length_b   1.000
_cell.length_c   1.000
_cell.angle_alpha   90.00
_cell.angle_beta   90.00
_cell.angle_gamma   90.00
#
_symmetry.space_group_name_H-M   'P 1'
#
loop_
_entity.id
_entity.type
_entity.pdbx_description
1 polymer ?
#
loop_
_entity_poly.entity_id
_entity_poly.type
_entity_poly.pdbx_seq_one_letter_code
_entity_poly.pdbx_strand_id
1 'polypeptide(L)' 'MCLSNKLKTISSLKNRQEFFNQNRRMLWGKRFWTKSYCVISVGDGATTAIIERYIKNQRPN' A
#
# COMPACT_ATOMS: atom_id res chain seq x y z
N MET A 1 16.23 -5.63 5.01
CA MET A 1 14.77 -5.47 4.84
C MET A 1 14.35 -4.12 5.42
N CYS A 2 13.90 -3.16 4.62
CA CYS A 2 13.56 -1.80 5.07
C CYS A 2 12.24 -1.76 5.89
N LEU A 3 12.06 -0.72 6.71
CA LEU A 3 10.87 -0.55 7.58
C LEU A 3 9.54 -0.62 6.81
N SER A 4 9.46 0.01 5.63
CA SER A 4 8.28 -0.04 4.74
C SER A 4 7.89 -1.47 4.36
N ASN A 5 8.87 -2.35 4.11
CA ASN A 5 8.61 -3.75 3.76
C ASN A 5 8.11 -4.56 4.96
N LYS A 6 8.61 -4.26 6.17
CA LYS A 6 8.10 -4.88 7.41
C LYS A 6 6.65 -4.47 7.66
N LEU A 7 6.32 -3.18 7.54
CA LEU A 7 4.96 -2.67 7.75
C LEU A 7 3.96 -3.27 6.76
N LYS A 8 4.30 -3.33 5.47
CA LYS A 8 3.46 -3.98 4.45
C LYS A 8 3.24 -5.46 4.73
N THR A 9 4.26 -6.16 5.21
CA THR A 9 4.18 -7.61 5.48
C THR A 9 3.27 -7.88 6.68
N ILE A 10 3.52 -7.20 7.81
CA ILE A 10 2.76 -7.41 9.05
C ILE A 10 1.30 -6.98 8.87
N SER A 11 1.05 -5.83 8.23
CA SER A 11 -0.32 -5.37 7.95
C SER A 11 -1.07 -6.33 7.02
N SER A 12 -0.43 -6.84 5.97
CA SER A 12 -1.05 -7.83 5.09
C SER A 12 -1.37 -9.13 5.83
N LEU A 13 -0.53 -9.57 6.77
CA LEU A 13 -0.78 -10.78 7.55
C LEU A 13 -2.00 -10.58 8.46
N LYS A 14 -2.00 -9.49 9.24
CA LYS A 14 -3.06 -9.20 10.21
C LYS A 14 -4.42 -8.98 9.54
N ASN A 15 -4.46 -8.20 8.45
CA ASN A 15 -5.70 -8.00 7.67
C ASN A 15 -6.26 -9.29 7.09
N ARG A 16 -5.40 -10.24 6.70
CA ARG A 16 -5.84 -11.56 6.20
C ARG A 16 -6.32 -12.47 7.33
N GLN A 17 -5.82 -12.33 8.55
CA GLN A 17 -6.33 -13.10 9.69
C GLN A 17 -7.69 -12.60 10.15
N GLU A 18 -7.87 -11.28 10.22
CA GLU A 18 -9.05 -10.67 10.83
C GLU A 18 -10.21 -10.47 9.83
N PHE A 19 -9.89 -10.14 8.58
CA PHE A 19 -10.89 -9.73 7.59
C PHE A 19 -10.84 -10.57 6.30
N PHE A 20 -10.43 -11.83 6.39
CA PHE A 20 -10.27 -12.72 5.23
C PHE A 20 -11.50 -12.75 4.32
N ASN A 21 -12.67 -13.00 4.91
CA ASN A 21 -13.91 -13.24 4.17
C ASN A 21 -14.41 -12.00 3.42
N GLN A 22 -14.18 -10.80 3.98
CA GLN A 22 -14.56 -9.53 3.37
C GLN A 22 -13.58 -9.13 2.27
N ASN A 23 -12.28 -9.24 2.54
CA ASN A 23 -11.22 -8.83 1.62
C ASN A 23 -11.07 -9.78 0.43
N ARG A 24 -11.42 -11.07 0.55
CA ARG A 24 -11.29 -12.05 -0.55
C ARG A 24 -12.09 -11.65 -1.80
N ARG A 25 -13.21 -10.92 -1.62
CA ARG A 25 -14.03 -10.45 -2.74
C ARG A 25 -13.48 -9.18 -3.39
N MET A 26 -12.72 -8.37 -2.64
CA MET A 26 -12.20 -7.07 -3.08
C MET A 26 -10.73 -7.14 -3.52
N LEU A 27 -9.99 -8.18 -3.15
CA LEU A 27 -8.62 -8.42 -3.57
C LEU A 27 -8.61 -9.21 -4.88
N TRP A 28 -8.41 -8.51 -6.00
CA TRP A 28 -8.36 -9.09 -7.34
C TRP A 28 -7.04 -9.84 -7.65
N GLY A 29 -6.21 -10.17 -6.64
CA GLY A 29 -4.90 -10.78 -6.85
C GLY A 29 -4.26 -11.39 -5.60
N LYS A 30 -3.12 -12.07 -5.81
CA LYS A 30 -2.41 -12.81 -4.73
C LYS A 30 -1.79 -11.90 -3.66
N ARG A 31 -1.52 -10.63 -3.97
CA ARG A 31 -0.83 -9.67 -3.08
C ARG A 31 -1.78 -8.61 -2.55
N PHE A 32 -1.66 -8.30 -1.26
CA PHE A 32 -2.46 -7.26 -0.60
C PHE A 32 -1.95 -5.86 -0.93
N TRP A 33 -0.62 -5.68 -0.93
CA TRP A 33 0.03 -4.43 -1.29
C TRP A 33 0.81 -4.59 -2.60
N THR A 34 0.90 -3.50 -3.38
CA THR A 34 1.83 -3.41 -4.50
C THR A 34 3.28 -3.41 -4.00
N LYS A 35 4.22 -3.84 -4.85
CA LYS A 35 5.66 -3.82 -4.52
C LYS A 35 6.14 -2.39 -4.25
N SER A 36 5.65 -1.43 -5.02
CA SER A 36 6.01 -0.01 -4.95
C SER A 36 5.51 0.66 -3.67
N TYR A 37 6.30 1.56 -3.11
CA TYR A 37 5.91 2.41 -1.97
C TYR A 37 6.38 3.84 -2.23
N CYS A 38 5.65 4.82 -1.70
CA CYS A 38 6.06 6.22 -1.70
C CYS A 38 6.39 6.64 -0.27
N VAL A 39 7.52 7.30 -0.08
CA VAL A 39 7.88 7.98 1.17
C VAL A 39 8.16 9.42 0.80
N ILE A 40 7.45 10.34 1.45
CA ILE A 40 7.60 11.78 1.26
C ILE A 40 7.94 12.35 2.64
N SER A 41 8.95 13.22 2.71
CA SER A 41 9.27 13.95 3.93
C SER A 41 8.14 14.91 4.27
N VAL A 42 7.75 14.97 5.54
CA VAL A 42 6.75 15.92 6.03
C VAL A 42 7.40 17.30 6.24
N GLY A 43 6.83 18.34 5.63
CA GLY A 43 7.31 19.73 5.54
C GLY A 43 6.51 20.51 4.48
N ASP A 44 6.89 21.74 4.14
CA ASP A 44 6.17 22.64 3.20
C ASP A 44 5.96 22.10 1.77
N GLY A 45 6.54 20.94 1.44
CA GLY A 45 6.46 20.32 0.12
C GLY A 45 5.48 19.15 -0.02
N ALA A 46 4.83 18.68 1.04
CA ALA A 46 3.97 17.50 0.99
C ALA A 46 2.50 17.85 0.67
N THR A 47 2.23 18.30 -0.55
CA THR A 47 0.87 18.65 -0.99
C THR A 47 0.08 17.41 -1.45
N THR A 48 -1.24 17.42 -1.24
CA THR A 48 -2.18 16.39 -1.72
C THR A 48 -2.00 16.03 -3.19
N ALA A 49 -1.63 17.01 -4.03
CA ALA A 49 -1.38 16.82 -5.46
C ALA A 49 -0.23 15.83 -5.77
N ILE A 50 0.78 15.74 -4.89
CA ILE A 50 1.91 14.82 -5.07
C ILE A 50 1.46 13.37 -4.83
N ILE A 51 0.66 13.16 -3.78
CA ILE A 51 0.08 11.84 -3.46
C ILE A 51 -0.83 11.39 -4.60
N GLU A 52 -1.69 12.27 -5.10
CA GLU A 52 -2.59 11.98 -6.22
C GLU A 52 -1.83 11.56 -7.48
N ARG A 53 -0.77 12.31 -7.85
CA ARG A 53 0.10 11.96 -8.99
C ARG A 53 0.76 10.59 -8.79
N TYR A 54 1.23 10.28 -7.57
CA TYR A 54 1.83 8.97 -7.30
C TYR A 54 0.82 7.83 -7.47
N ILE A 55 -0.41 7.98 -6.96
CA ILE A 55 -1.47 6.96 -7.11
C ILE A 55 -1.83 6.78 -8.59
N LYS A 56 -2.04 7.86 -9.35
CA LYS A 56 -2.37 7.82 -10.78
C LYS A 56 -1.29 7.16 -11.62
N ASN A 57 -0.02 7.33 -11.25
CA ASN A 57 1.11 6.75 -11.96
C ASN A 57 1.40 5.29 -11.58
N GLN A 58 0.66 4.68 -10.63
CA GLN A 58 0.80 3.26 -10.37
C GLN A 58 0.21 2.46 -11.53
N ARG A 59 1.08 1.86 -12.34
CA ARG A 59 0.66 0.88 -13.35
C ARG A 59 0.24 -0.43 -12.66
N PRO A 60 -0.88 -1.04 -13.07
CA PRO A 60 -1.20 -2.40 -12.64
C PRO A 60 -0.12 -3.34 -13.20
N ASN A 61 0.55 -4.06 -12.30
CA ASN A 61 1.46 -5.16 -12.65
C ASN A 61 0.67 -6.46 -12.77
#